data_AF-A0A379G5X9-F1
#
_entry.id   AF-A0A379G5X9-F1
#
_cell.length_a   1.000
_cell.length_b   1.000
_cell.length_c   1.000
_cell.angle_alpha   90.00
_cell.angle_beta   90.00
_cell.angle_gamma   90.00
#
_symmetry.space_group_name_H-M   'P 1'
#
loop_
_entity.id
_entity.type
_entity.pdbx_description
1 polymer ?
#
loop_
_entity_poly.entity_id
_entity_poly.type
_entity_poly.pdbx_seq_one_letter_code
_entity_poly.pdbx_strand_id
1 'polypeptide(L)'
;MVNNTDIVRYYNGKATIENFFGEELKYIYVLHYVSGLTHKGSESRLIDEKFFNNLPNKSISENIFSFKYELGLPNLFDYWFIKLETISGKTYATKKNFYCSIKEEDRGKVILGVNGEAKTLYVAFSSSSGCSTKLIEES
;
A
#
# COMPACT_ATOMS: atom_id res chain seq x y z
N MET A 1 -32.20 -7.86 21.17
CA MET A 1 -31.76 -8.12 19.79
C MET A 1 -31.14 -6.83 19.27
N VAL A 2 -29.82 -6.75 19.22
CA VAL A 2 -29.12 -5.57 18.69
C VAL A 2 -29.12 -5.71 17.17
N ASN A 3 -29.79 -4.80 16.48
CA ASN A 3 -29.72 -4.70 15.02
C ASN A 3 -28.28 -4.29 14.66
N ASN A 4 -27.45 -5.28 14.35
CA ASN A 4 -26.11 -5.07 13.85
C ASN A 4 -26.21 -4.75 12.35
N THR A 5 -26.65 -3.54 12.03
CA THR A 5 -26.36 -2.96 10.70
C THR A 5 -24.87 -2.72 10.64
N ASP A 6 -24.16 -3.54 9.87
CA ASP A 6 -22.76 -3.30 9.53
C ASP A 6 -22.68 -2.00 8.71
N ILE A 7 -22.43 -0.88 9.40
CA ILE A 7 -22.30 0.44 8.77
C ILE A 7 -20.93 0.49 8.11
N VAL A 8 -20.91 0.53 6.79
CA VAL A 8 -19.69 0.83 6.02
C VAL A 8 -19.24 2.23 6.37
N ARG A 9 -17.98 2.37 6.78
CA ARG A 9 -17.37 3.67 7.05
C ARG A 9 -16.23 3.90 6.07
N TYR A 10 -16.30 5.03 5.38
CA TYR A 10 -15.30 5.47 4.40
C TYR A 10 -14.33 6.43 5.07
N TYR A 11 -13.04 6.20 4.85
CA TYR A 11 -11.98 6.98 5.46
C TYR A 11 -10.94 7.40 4.42
N ASN A 12 -10.21 8.48 4.76
CA ASN A 12 -9.03 8.89 4.02
C ASN A 12 -7.79 8.49 4.82
N GLY A 13 -6.82 7.89 4.14
CA GLY A 13 -5.51 7.55 4.68
C GLY A 13 -4.40 8.35 4.02
N LYS A 14 -3.23 8.29 4.64
CA LYS A 14 -1.98 8.87 4.15
C LYS A 14 -0.87 7.83 4.26
N ALA A 15 -0.11 7.67 3.19
CA ALA A 15 1.07 6.82 3.19
C ALA A 15 2.35 7.66 3.09
N THR A 16 3.30 7.36 3.97
CA THR A 16 4.71 7.73 3.86
C THR A 16 5.41 6.73 2.95
N ILE A 17 6.28 7.21 2.07
CA ILE A 17 7.12 6.34 1.22
C ILE A 17 8.55 6.43 1.69
N GLU A 18 9.17 5.28 1.93
CA GLU A 18 10.56 5.16 2.34
C GLU A 18 11.37 4.46 1.26
N ASN A 19 12.44 5.10 0.80
CA ASN A 19 13.39 4.49 -0.13
C ASN A 19 14.65 4.04 0.62
N PHE A 20 14.71 2.76 0.95
CA PHE A 20 15.92 2.07 1.42
C PHE A 20 16.38 1.02 0.40
N PHE A 21 16.23 1.31 -0.90
CA PHE A 21 16.61 0.37 -1.95
C PHE A 21 18.14 0.21 -2.10
N GLY A 22 18.93 1.14 -1.58
CA GLY A 22 20.38 1.17 -1.74
C GLY A 22 20.84 2.09 -2.88
N GLU A 23 19.90 2.63 -3.66
CA GLU A 23 20.11 3.66 -4.68
C GLU A 23 18.87 4.56 -4.81
N GLU A 24 18.98 5.63 -5.59
CA GLU A 24 17.85 6.48 -5.94
C GLU A 24 16.83 5.71 -6.79
N LEU A 25 15.55 5.91 -6.51
CA LEU A 25 14.49 5.48 -7.43
C LEU A 25 14.19 6.63 -8.38
N LYS A 26 14.33 6.34 -9.67
CA LYS A 26 13.87 7.23 -10.73
C LYS A 26 12.38 7.46 -10.60
N TYR A 27 11.61 6.39 -10.37
CA TYR A 27 10.23 6.49 -9.92
C TYR A 27 9.78 5.29 -9.09
N ILE A 28 8.69 5.52 -8.35
CA ILE A 28 7.81 4.47 -7.82
C ILE A 28 6.36 4.82 -8.19
N TYR A 29 5.67 3.85 -8.76
CA TYR A 29 4.23 3.79 -8.91
C TYR A 29 3.66 3.05 -7.71
N VAL A 30 2.66 3.63 -7.06
CA VAL A 30 1.91 3.03 -5.96
C VAL A 30 0.46 2.93 -6.36
N LEU A 31 -0.13 1.77 -6.14
CA LEU A 31 -1.54 1.46 -6.30
C LEU A 31 -2.08 0.90 -4.99
N HIS A 32 -3.17 1.48 -4.51
CA HIS A 32 -4.00 0.96 -3.44
C HIS A 32 -5.42 0.76 -3.95
N TYR A 33 -6.07 -0.30 -3.49
CA TYR A 33 -7.50 -0.49 -3.69
C TYR A 33 -8.09 -1.37 -2.59
N VAL A 34 -9.40 -1.26 -2.39
CA VAL A 34 -10.17 -2.15 -1.53
C VAL A 34 -10.88 -3.18 -2.38
N SER A 35 -10.89 -4.45 -1.97
CA SER A 35 -11.71 -5.50 -2.60
C SER A 35 -12.20 -6.50 -1.55
N GLY A 36 -13.29 -7.21 -1.86
CA GLY A 36 -13.94 -8.10 -0.92
C GLY A 36 -15.05 -8.93 -1.55
N LEU A 37 -15.62 -9.86 -0.77
CA LEU A 37 -16.63 -10.82 -1.24
C LEU A 37 -18.08 -10.30 -1.15
N THR A 38 -18.31 -9.04 -0.77
CA THR A 38 -19.66 -8.58 -0.42
C THR A 38 -20.47 -8.13 -1.65
N HIS A 39 -21.51 -8.92 -1.98
CA HIS A 39 -22.73 -8.59 -2.73
C HIS A 39 -22.61 -7.56 -3.89
N LYS A 40 -21.83 -7.91 -4.91
CA LYS A 40 -22.04 -7.63 -6.37
C LYS A 40 -20.82 -7.97 -7.23
N GLY A 41 -19.73 -8.41 -6.62
CA GLY A 41 -18.56 -8.95 -7.31
C GLY A 41 -17.30 -8.72 -6.49
N SER A 42 -16.26 -9.52 -6.73
CA SER A 42 -14.90 -9.32 -6.22
C SER A 42 -14.20 -8.13 -6.91
N GLU A 43 -14.95 -7.05 -7.18
CA GLU A 43 -14.47 -5.90 -7.93
C GLU A 43 -13.62 -5.00 -7.04
N SER A 44 -12.49 -4.54 -7.56
CA SER A 44 -11.67 -3.52 -6.92
C SER A 44 -12.44 -2.20 -6.88
N ARG A 45 -12.48 -1.57 -5.72
CA ARG A 45 -13.08 -0.25 -5.49
C ARG A 45 -12.12 0.64 -4.70
N LEU A 46 -12.45 1.93 -4.61
CA LEU A 46 -11.60 2.93 -3.93
C LEU A 46 -10.14 2.86 -4.43
N ILE A 47 -10.00 2.81 -5.75
CA ILE A 47 -8.71 2.69 -6.40
C ILE A 47 -8.04 4.06 -6.35
N ASP A 48 -6.87 4.12 -5.72
CA ASP A 48 -6.02 5.30 -5.68
C ASP A 48 -4.63 4.90 -6.17
N GLU A 49 -4.07 5.70 -7.09
CA GLU A 49 -2.76 5.43 -7.67
C GLU A 49 -1.95 6.71 -7.85
N LYS A 50 -0.63 6.61 -7.78
CA LYS A 50 0.25 7.75 -7.98
C LYS A 50 1.68 7.34 -8.35
N PHE A 51 2.30 8.15 -9.22
CA PHE A 51 3.73 8.12 -9.49
C PHE A 51 4.45 9.16 -8.64
N PHE A 52 5.59 8.76 -8.09
CA PHE A 52 6.53 9.63 -7.40
C PHE A 52 7.90 9.48 -8.06
N ASN A 53 8.52 10.59 -8.43
CA ASN A 53 9.78 10.61 -9.16
C ASN A 53 10.92 11.06 -8.25
N ASN A 54 12.15 10.70 -8.62
CA ASN A 54 13.39 11.18 -8.01
C ASN A 54 13.37 11.03 -6.48
N LEU A 55 13.20 9.79 -6.00
CA LEU A 55 13.22 9.48 -4.57
C LEU A 55 14.65 9.12 -4.15
N PRO A 56 15.38 10.01 -3.47
CA PRO A 56 16.78 9.76 -3.13
C PRO A 56 16.95 8.52 -2.27
N ASN A 57 18.11 7.88 -2.32
CA ASN A 57 18.43 6.77 -1.43
C ASN A 57 18.37 7.23 0.04
N LYS A 58 17.87 6.36 0.92
CA LYS A 58 17.66 6.59 2.36
C LYS A 58 16.74 7.78 2.67
N SER A 59 15.81 8.09 1.75
CA SER A 59 14.84 9.16 1.94
C SER A 59 13.52 8.67 2.52
N ILE A 60 12.87 9.56 3.26
CA ILE A 60 11.53 9.38 3.80
C ILE A 60 10.69 10.54 3.28
N SER A 61 9.65 10.23 2.51
CA SER A 61 8.70 11.20 1.99
C SER A 61 7.37 11.05 2.75
N GLU A 62 7.18 11.90 3.75
CA GLU A 62 6.07 11.75 4.71
C GLU A 62 4.70 12.09 4.11
N ASN A 63 3.72 11.19 4.29
CA ASN A 63 2.30 11.41 3.98
C ASN A 63 2.01 11.88 2.53
N ILE A 64 2.86 11.52 1.57
CA ILE A 64 2.81 12.02 0.17
C ILE A 64 1.77 11.32 -0.71
N PHE A 65 1.33 10.13 -0.31
CA PHE A 65 0.27 9.37 -0.98
C PHE A 65 -1.02 9.47 -0.18
N SER A 66 -2.11 9.86 -0.83
CA SER A 66 -3.45 9.90 -0.23
C SER A 66 -4.28 8.80 -0.87
N PHE A 67 -5.02 8.06 -0.05
CA PHE A 67 -5.83 6.95 -0.52
C PHE A 67 -7.10 6.84 0.33
N LYS A 68 -8.11 6.11 -0.17
CA LYS A 68 -9.37 5.84 0.52
C LYS A 68 -9.41 4.40 0.98
N TYR A 69 -9.96 4.16 2.17
CA TYR A 69 -10.17 2.80 2.68
C TYR A 69 -11.51 2.69 3.41
N GLU A 70 -11.92 1.46 3.70
CA GLU A 70 -13.19 1.14 4.34
C GLU A 70 -12.98 0.29 5.58
N LEU A 71 -13.79 0.55 6.61
CA LEU A 71 -13.92 -0.33 7.77
C LEU A 71 -15.40 -0.63 8.03
N GLY A 72 -15.64 -1.62 8.89
CA GLY A 72 -16.99 -1.94 9.38
C GLY A 72 -17.76 -2.98 8.59
N LEU A 73 -17.23 -3.50 7.48
CA LEU A 73 -17.77 -4.70 6.80
C LEU A 73 -16.81 -5.89 6.93
N PRO A 74 -17.32 -7.09 7.20
CA PRO A 74 -16.52 -8.31 7.11
C PRO A 74 -16.11 -8.56 5.65
N ASN A 75 -14.94 -9.17 5.45
CA ASN A 75 -14.40 -9.56 4.13
C ASN A 75 -14.10 -8.39 3.18
N LEU A 76 -13.79 -7.20 3.70
CA LEU A 76 -13.13 -6.13 2.95
C LEU A 76 -11.66 -6.10 3.28
N PHE A 77 -10.85 -5.91 2.24
CA PHE A 77 -9.41 -6.04 2.32
C PHE A 77 -8.72 -4.96 1.50
N ASP A 78 -7.63 -4.41 2.05
CA ASP A 78 -6.75 -3.48 1.36
C ASP A 78 -5.68 -4.24 0.61
N TYR A 79 -5.47 -3.85 -0.64
CA TYR A 79 -4.46 -4.42 -1.50
C TYR A 79 -3.53 -3.32 -1.97
N TRP A 80 -2.25 -3.67 -1.99
CA TRP A 80 -1.18 -2.79 -2.40
C TRP A 80 -0.47 -3.39 -3.60
N PHE A 81 -0.05 -2.53 -4.50
CA PHE A 81 0.87 -2.88 -5.57
C PHE A 81 1.84 -1.73 -5.78
N ILE A 82 3.12 -2.05 -5.93
CA ILE A 82 4.09 -1.06 -6.38
C ILE A 82 4.87 -1.58 -7.57
N LYS A 83 5.28 -0.63 -8.41
CA LYS A 83 6.29 -0.83 -9.46
C LYS A 83 7.30 0.31 -9.36
N LEU A 84 8.59 0.00 -9.42
CA LEU A 84 9.65 0.98 -9.31
C LEU A 84 10.70 0.80 -10.41
N GLU A 85 11.39 1.88 -10.73
CA GLU A 85 12.60 1.88 -11.56
C GLU A 85 13.71 2.59 -10.79
N THR A 86 14.83 1.90 -10.67
CA THR A 86 16.06 2.42 -10.05
C THR A 86 16.79 3.35 -11.01
N ILE A 87 17.67 4.20 -10.49
CA ILE A 87 18.51 5.07 -11.35
C ILE A 87 19.47 4.26 -12.23
N SER A 88 19.85 3.03 -11.81
CA SER A 88 20.61 2.10 -12.64
C SER A 88 19.80 1.43 -13.76
N GLY A 89 18.50 1.70 -13.86
CA GLY A 89 17.62 1.23 -14.92
C GLY A 89 16.95 -0.13 -14.66
N LYS A 90 17.13 -0.71 -13.47
CA LYS A 90 16.44 -1.94 -13.07
C LYS A 90 15.03 -1.66 -12.61
N THR A 91 14.08 -2.46 -13.08
CA THR A 91 12.67 -2.38 -12.71
C THR A 91 12.26 -3.51 -11.78
N TYR A 92 11.42 -3.19 -10.80
CA TYR A 92 10.90 -4.17 -9.85
C TYR A 92 9.41 -3.94 -9.61
N ALA A 93 8.67 -5.00 -9.33
CA ALA A 93 7.27 -4.91 -8.93
C ALA A 93 6.93 -5.90 -7.80
N THR A 94 5.93 -5.58 -7.01
CA THR A 94 5.33 -6.56 -6.09
C THR A 94 4.43 -7.53 -6.85
N LYS A 95 4.12 -8.68 -6.25
CA LYS A 95 3.03 -9.52 -6.76
C LYS A 95 1.72 -8.71 -6.85
N LYS A 96 0.87 -9.04 -7.82
CA LYS A 96 -0.49 -8.51 -7.87
C LYS A 96 -1.26 -8.92 -6.62
N ASN A 97 -2.19 -8.08 -6.19
CA ASN A 97 -3.12 -8.34 -5.08
C ASN A 97 -2.38 -8.69 -3.78
N PHE A 98 -1.30 -7.96 -3.46
CA PHE A 98 -0.65 -8.09 -2.17
C PHE A 98 -1.55 -7.49 -1.08
N TYR A 99 -2.20 -8.38 -0.34
CA TYR A 99 -3.09 -8.05 0.77
C TYR A 99 -2.31 -7.58 2.01
N CYS A 100 -2.68 -6.40 2.52
CA CYS A 100 -2.28 -5.95 3.86
C CYS A 100 -3.25 -4.86 4.35
N SER A 101 -4.14 -5.23 5.27
CA SER A 101 -5.27 -4.39 5.66
C SER A 101 -5.01 -3.45 6.81
N ILE A 102 -5.60 -2.26 6.69
CA ILE A 102 -5.61 -1.21 7.70
C ILE A 102 -6.70 -1.53 8.72
N LYS A 103 -6.43 -1.25 9.99
CA LYS A 103 -7.42 -1.35 11.07
C LYS A 103 -7.81 0.01 11.64
N GLU A 104 -8.87 0.04 12.43
CA GLU A 104 -9.36 1.27 13.06
C GLU A 104 -8.29 1.93 13.93
N GLU A 105 -7.50 1.14 14.66
CA GLU A 105 -6.40 1.62 15.50
C GLU A 105 -5.26 2.28 14.71
N ASP A 106 -5.11 1.99 13.41
CA ASP A 106 -4.04 2.55 12.57
C ASP A 106 -4.34 3.98 12.10
N ARG A 107 -5.59 4.43 12.25
CA ARG A 107 -6.04 5.79 11.93
C ARG A 107 -5.61 6.24 10.52
N GLY A 108 -5.58 5.31 9.56
CA GLY A 108 -5.23 5.56 8.17
C GLY A 108 -3.78 6.00 7.94
N LYS A 109 -2.86 5.76 8.88
CA LYS A 109 -1.43 6.05 8.72
C LYS A 109 -0.67 4.80 8.30
N VAL A 110 -0.03 4.87 7.14
CA VAL A 110 0.68 3.74 6.53
C VAL A 110 2.11 4.14 6.16
N ILE A 111 3.05 3.23 6.31
CA ILE A 111 4.41 3.36 5.76
C ILE A 111 4.57 2.30 4.68
N LEU A 112 4.95 2.73 3.48
CA LEU A 112 5.35 1.87 2.36
C LEU A 112 6.86 2.01 2.18
N GLY A 113 7.62 1.05 2.66
CA GLY A 113 9.07 1.09 2.56
C GLY A 113 9.62 0.02 1.64
N VAL A 114 10.52 0.43 0.73
CA VAL A 114 11.23 -0.49 -0.16
C VAL A 114 12.64 -0.75 0.36
N ASN A 115 12.94 -2.01 0.61
CA ASN A 115 14.26 -2.47 1.05
C ASN A 115 14.93 -3.25 -0.08
N GLY A 116 16.06 -2.74 -0.56
CA GLY A 116 16.76 -3.34 -1.70
C GLY A 116 17.71 -4.47 -1.34
N GLU A 117 18.15 -4.57 -0.08
CA GLU A 117 18.94 -5.69 0.42
C GLU A 117 18.06 -6.95 0.54
N ALA A 118 16.91 -6.82 1.20
CA ALA A 118 15.94 -7.91 1.34
C ALA A 118 15.10 -8.13 0.06
N LYS A 119 15.12 -7.17 -0.87
CA LYS A 119 14.24 -7.11 -2.06
C LYS A 119 12.77 -7.25 -1.66
N THR A 120 12.32 -6.39 -0.75
CA THR A 120 10.95 -6.40 -0.23
C THR A 120 10.32 -5.01 -0.22
N LEU A 121 8.99 -4.99 -0.38
CA LEU A 121 8.13 -3.95 0.15
C LEU A 121 7.70 -4.38 1.55
N TYR A 122 7.82 -3.50 2.53
CA TYR A 122 7.08 -3.62 3.79
C TYR A 122 5.99 -2.55 3.87
N VAL A 123 4.86 -2.97 4.45
CA VAL A 123 3.74 -2.13 4.81
C VAL A 123 3.68 -2.13 6.32
N ALA A 124 3.90 -0.98 6.95
CA ALA A 124 3.82 -0.84 8.39
C ALA A 124 2.69 0.11 8.78
N PHE A 125 2.06 -0.17 9.92
CA PHE A 125 0.97 0.62 10.47
C PHE A 125 1.38 1.21 11.81
N SER A 126 0.65 2.25 12.26
CA SER A 126 1.00 2.96 13.49
C SER A 126 0.71 2.18 14.77
N SER A 127 -0.15 1.16 14.72
CA SER A 127 -0.62 0.47 15.93
C SER A 127 -0.79 -1.03 15.73
N SER A 128 -1.23 -1.47 14.54
CA SER A 128 -1.37 -2.88 14.21
C SER A 128 -0.11 -3.45 13.54
N SER A 129 -0.05 -4.79 13.45
CA SER A 129 1.06 -5.49 12.79
C SER A 129 1.06 -5.24 11.28
N GLY A 130 2.23 -4.90 10.74
CA GLY A 130 2.45 -4.75 9.30
C GLY A 130 2.57 -6.07 8.53
N CYS A 131 2.79 -5.95 7.22
CA CYS A 131 3.04 -7.06 6.31
C CYS A 131 4.24 -6.77 5.41
N SER A 132 4.71 -7.80 4.68
CA SER A 132 5.74 -7.60 3.66
C SER A 132 5.53 -8.52 2.46
N THR A 133 6.10 -8.15 1.32
CA THR A 133 6.12 -8.96 0.10
C THR A 133 7.42 -8.75 -0.66
N LYS A 134 7.79 -9.73 -1.48
CA LYS A 134 8.95 -9.63 -2.36
C LYS A 134 8.74 -8.59 -3.45
N LEU A 135 9.84 -7.94 -3.83
CA LEU A 135 10.03 -7.19 -5.07
C LEU A 135 10.67 -8.12 -6.09
N ILE A 136 9.97 -8.32 -7.20
CA ILE A 136 10.36 -9.21 -8.29
C ILE A 136 10.96 -8.31 -9.37
N GLU A 137 12.20 -8.60 -9.78
CA GLU A 137 12.84 -7.90 -10.90
C GLU A 137 12.07 -8.21 -12.18
N GLU A 138 11.67 -7.16 -12.90
CA GLU A 138 11.04 -7.29 -14.22
C GLU A 138 12.13 -7.29 -15.29
N SER A 139 12.04 -8.25 -16.22
CA SER A 139 12.96 -8.44 -17.34
C SER A 139 12.63 -7.58 -18.56
#